data_AF-A0AB36TDV1-F1
#
_entry.id   AF-A0AB36TDV1-F1
#
_cell.length_a   1.000
_cell.length_b   1.000
_cell.length_c   1.000
_cell.angle_alpha   90.00
_cell.angle_beta   90.00
_cell.angle_gamma   90.00
#
_symmetry.space_group_name_H-M   'P 1'
#
loop_
_entity.id
_entity.type
_entity.pdbx_description
1 polymer ?
#
loop_
_entity_poly.entity_id
_entity_poly.type
_entity_poly.pdbx_seq_one_letter_code
_entity_poly.pdbx_strand_id
1 'polypeptide(L)'
;MFDEVRDVTALLNSNVLLIAGTIIALVVIVLIALIVRKKLFIKLVSFLNKHIDALLFLIGIGKKKADKQKLNQSFAIAGYAYDEKQDIFYSTKDAWQRKFGYCRLYDEAAAPLGMIVDCEPIHFEYKGKRWLIQFWKGQYDLPTGAEVGVYATDKPDINIPGLFKGTFYNSIKDDEFLWMSFTLKKNGKVLFERGDRHWWLTGFKLGEFSQPWELTMEITITLKDAVMCSAFIDGLKRAGYTNKEIKRYGNSVRVIFDKPRTPQPFTRTKVTDEIIQKKNKLLCDLYNEVTKGCVTLEEKIAAIREKAPELYQHILGLGRPKELYSSYKRIQRHLTE
;
A
#
# COMPACT_ATOMS: atom_id res chain seq x y z
N MET A 1 -30.11 -69.43 -40.67
CA MET A 1 -29.29 -68.76 -41.70
C MET A 1 -29.17 -67.24 -41.52
N PHE A 2 -30.14 -66.55 -40.87
CA PHE A 2 -30.04 -65.11 -40.61
C PHE A 2 -29.32 -64.73 -39.29
N ASP A 3 -29.23 -65.63 -38.31
CA ASP A 3 -28.58 -65.32 -37.01
C ASP A 3 -27.05 -65.44 -37.05
N GLU A 4 -26.47 -66.42 -37.77
CA GLU A 4 -25.00 -66.58 -37.90
C GLU A 4 -24.31 -65.42 -38.64
N VAL A 5 -24.97 -64.84 -39.65
CA VAL A 5 -24.42 -63.70 -40.42
C VAL A 5 -24.37 -62.44 -39.55
N ARG A 6 -25.32 -62.29 -38.62
CA ARG A 6 -25.46 -61.14 -37.72
C ARG A 6 -24.39 -61.16 -36.61
N ASP A 7 -24.01 -62.35 -36.15
CA ASP A 7 -22.99 -62.54 -35.12
C ASP A 7 -21.57 -62.27 -35.65
N VAL A 8 -21.28 -62.70 -36.89
CA VAL A 8 -19.99 -62.44 -37.55
C VAL A 8 -19.79 -60.95 -37.86
N THR A 9 -20.84 -60.22 -38.27
CA THR A 9 -20.76 -58.77 -38.48
C THR A 9 -20.61 -57.99 -37.16
N ALA A 10 -21.25 -58.44 -36.08
CA ALA A 10 -21.09 -57.85 -34.75
C ALA A 10 -19.67 -58.05 -34.20
N LEU A 11 -19.08 -59.24 -34.38
CA LEU A 11 -17.72 -59.56 -33.95
C LEU A 11 -16.66 -58.75 -34.74
N LEU A 12 -16.85 -58.62 -36.06
CA LEU A 12 -16.00 -57.80 -36.92
C LEU A 12 -16.06 -56.31 -36.53
N ASN A 13 -17.25 -55.77 -36.25
CA ASN A 13 -17.41 -54.39 -35.81
C ASN A 13 -16.78 -54.12 -34.43
N SER A 14 -16.86 -55.09 -33.50
CA SER A 14 -16.25 -54.98 -32.17
C SER A 14 -14.73 -54.93 -32.25
N ASN A 15 -14.10 -55.80 -33.05
CA ASN A 15 -12.66 -55.82 -33.25
C ASN A 15 -12.15 -54.56 -33.96
N VAL A 16 -12.90 -54.04 -34.95
CA VAL A 16 -12.57 -52.78 -35.62
C VAL A 16 -12.66 -51.59 -34.65
N LEU A 17 -13.67 -51.55 -33.79
CA LEU A 17 -13.80 -50.52 -32.74
C LEU A 17 -12.67 -50.60 -31.71
N LEU A 18 -12.25 -51.81 -31.32
CA LEU A 18 -11.14 -52.02 -30.38
C LEU A 18 -9.78 -51.57 -30.98
N ILE A 19 -9.54 -51.89 -32.25
CA ILE A 19 -8.34 -51.47 -33.00
C ILE A 19 -8.34 -49.95 -33.20
N ALA A 20 -9.47 -49.35 -33.58
CA ALA A 20 -9.58 -47.90 -33.70
C ALA A 20 -9.35 -47.19 -32.35
N GLY A 21 -9.91 -47.72 -31.26
CA GLY A 21 -9.73 -47.18 -29.91
C GLY A 21 -8.27 -47.24 -29.43
N THR A 22 -7.57 -48.34 -29.71
CA THR A 22 -6.15 -48.49 -29.35
C THR A 22 -5.24 -47.57 -30.16
N ILE A 23 -5.51 -47.38 -31.47
CA ILE A 23 -4.78 -46.42 -32.31
C ILE A 23 -4.97 -44.99 -31.79
N ILE A 24 -6.21 -44.59 -31.45
CA ILE A 24 -6.51 -43.26 -30.91
C ILE A 24 -5.75 -43.05 -29.58
N ALA A 25 -5.77 -44.03 -28.68
CA ALA A 25 -5.06 -43.95 -27.41
C ALA A 25 -3.53 -43.76 -27.59
N LEU A 26 -2.92 -44.49 -28.53
CA LEU A 26 -1.49 -44.35 -28.85
C LEU A 26 -1.16 -42.95 -29.42
N VAL A 27 -1.99 -42.43 -30.32
CA VAL A 27 -1.83 -41.08 -30.87
C VAL A 27 -1.90 -40.02 -29.77
N VAL A 28 -2.85 -40.16 -28.83
CA VAL A 28 -2.99 -39.25 -27.68
C VAL A 28 -1.75 -39.30 -26.78
N ILE A 29 -1.21 -40.48 -26.50
CA ILE A 29 0.01 -40.63 -25.68
C ILE A 29 1.21 -39.95 -26.34
N VAL A 30 1.39 -40.12 -27.66
CA VAL A 30 2.47 -39.46 -28.41
C VAL A 30 2.31 -37.94 -28.39
N LEU A 31 1.09 -37.43 -28.56
CA LEU A 31 0.81 -35.98 -28.47
C LEU A 31 1.11 -35.42 -27.08
N ILE A 32 0.73 -36.14 -26.01
CA ILE A 32 1.04 -35.75 -24.63
C ILE A 32 2.56 -35.72 -24.42
N ALA A 33 3.29 -36.73 -24.89
CA ALA A 33 4.74 -36.78 -24.78
C ALA A 33 5.43 -35.62 -25.51
N LEU A 34 4.95 -35.24 -26.70
CA LEU A 34 5.44 -34.07 -27.44
C LEU A 34 5.17 -32.75 -26.71
N ILE A 35 3.98 -32.60 -26.10
CA ILE A 35 3.63 -31.43 -25.28
C ILE A 35 4.51 -31.33 -24.03
N VAL A 36 4.75 -32.46 -23.35
CA VAL A 36 5.62 -32.53 -22.17
C VAL A 36 7.07 -32.19 -22.54
N ARG A 37 7.58 -32.73 -23.65
CA ARG A 37 8.92 -32.41 -24.17
C ARG A 37 9.05 -30.93 -24.53
N LYS A 38 8.03 -30.33 -25.14
CA LYS A 38 7.98 -28.89 -25.42
C LYS A 38 7.97 -28.06 -24.12
N LYS A 39 7.20 -28.47 -23.10
CA LYS A 39 7.21 -27.81 -21.78
C LYS A 39 8.57 -27.90 -21.09
N LEU A 40 9.21 -29.08 -21.10
CA LEU A 40 10.55 -29.29 -20.54
C LEU A 40 11.59 -28.44 -21.27
N PHE A 41 11.53 -28.38 -22.59
CA PHE A 41 12.40 -27.53 -23.41
C PHE A 41 12.19 -26.04 -23.12
N ILE A 42 10.93 -25.57 -23.03
CA ILE A 42 10.62 -24.18 -22.64
C ILE A 42 11.16 -23.86 -21.24
N LYS A 43 11.05 -24.80 -20.29
CA LYS A 43 11.57 -24.64 -18.93
C LYS A 43 13.09 -24.58 -18.89
N LEU A 44 13.77 -25.39 -19.72
CA LEU A 44 15.22 -25.38 -19.87
C LEU A 44 15.71 -24.09 -20.53
N VAL A 45 15.04 -23.64 -21.60
CA VAL A 45 15.34 -22.38 -22.27
C VAL A 45 15.09 -21.19 -21.34
N SER A 46 14.01 -21.18 -20.55
CA SER A 46 13.78 -20.10 -19.58
C SER A 46 14.82 -20.09 -18.44
N PHE A 47 15.29 -21.27 -18.01
CA PHE A 47 16.37 -21.39 -17.04
C PHE A 47 17.71 -20.87 -17.60
N LEU A 48 18.08 -21.28 -18.82
CA LEU A 48 19.28 -20.80 -19.51
C LEU A 48 19.23 -19.29 -19.77
N ASN A 49 18.09 -18.78 -20.25
CA ASN A 49 17.88 -17.34 -20.45
C ASN A 49 18.02 -16.58 -19.13
N LYS A 50 17.46 -17.08 -18.02
CA LYS A 50 17.61 -16.44 -16.70
C LYS A 50 19.08 -16.31 -16.26
N HIS A 51 19.92 -17.30 -16.59
CA HIS A 51 21.36 -17.25 -16.29
C HIS A 51 22.12 -16.32 -17.23
N ILE A 52 21.74 -16.28 -18.51
CA ILE A 52 22.29 -15.36 -19.51
C ILE A 52 21.91 -13.91 -19.16
N ASP A 53 20.65 -13.65 -18.80
CA ASP A 53 20.15 -12.34 -18.39
C ASP A 53 20.82 -11.87 -17.09
N ALA A 54 21.07 -12.76 -16.13
CA ALA A 54 21.85 -12.46 -14.93
C ALA A 54 23.31 -12.10 -15.27
N LEU A 55 23.93 -12.80 -16.22
CA LEU A 55 25.28 -12.50 -16.69
C LEU A 55 25.32 -11.17 -17.45
N LEU A 56 24.37 -10.92 -18.34
CA LEU A 56 24.20 -9.67 -19.09
C LEU A 56 23.92 -8.48 -18.16
N PHE A 57 23.16 -8.68 -17.09
CA PHE A 57 22.93 -7.69 -16.03
C PHE A 57 24.23 -7.34 -15.29
N LEU A 58 25.06 -8.35 -14.94
CA LEU A 58 26.36 -8.14 -14.29
C LEU A 58 27.37 -7.40 -15.20
N ILE A 59 27.29 -7.60 -16.52
CA ILE A 59 28.19 -6.98 -17.51
C ILE A 59 27.59 -5.66 -18.06
N GLY A 60 26.38 -5.28 -17.64
CA GLY A 60 25.74 -4.01 -17.99
C GLY A 60 25.15 -3.91 -19.40
N ILE A 61 25.11 -5.02 -20.15
CA ILE A 61 24.63 -5.06 -21.54
C ILE A 61 23.14 -5.44 -21.52
N GLY A 62 22.27 -4.56 -22.03
CA GLY A 62 20.82 -4.83 -22.16
C GLY A 62 19.90 -4.13 -21.16
N LYS A 63 20.40 -3.17 -20.35
CA LYS A 63 19.55 -2.32 -19.50
C LYS A 63 18.51 -1.57 -20.36
N LYS A 64 17.29 -2.08 -20.46
CA LYS A 64 16.11 -1.22 -20.72
C LYS A 64 15.91 -0.40 -19.46
N LYS A 65 16.60 0.75 -19.39
CA LYS A 65 16.38 1.72 -18.33
C LYS A 65 14.89 2.04 -18.32
N ALA A 66 14.22 1.85 -17.19
CA ALA A 66 12.90 2.41 -17.02
C ALA A 66 13.02 3.92 -17.26
N ASP A 67 12.21 4.45 -18.17
CA ASP A 67 12.19 5.88 -18.45
C ASP A 67 11.79 6.63 -17.17
N LYS A 68 12.79 7.29 -16.56
CA LYS A 68 12.66 8.03 -15.30
C LYS A 68 11.52 9.04 -15.36
N GLN A 69 11.32 9.69 -16.50
CA GLN A 69 10.28 10.69 -16.67
C GLN A 69 8.89 10.06 -16.62
N LYS A 70 8.68 8.94 -17.34
CA LYS A 70 7.42 8.19 -17.29
C LYS A 70 7.13 7.61 -15.91
N LEU A 71 8.17 7.17 -15.21
CA LEU A 71 8.04 6.62 -13.86
C LEU A 71 7.62 7.72 -12.87
N ASN A 72 8.32 8.85 -12.89
CA ASN A 72 7.98 10.03 -12.09
C ASN A 72 6.56 10.53 -12.39
N GLN A 73 6.17 10.55 -13.66
CA GLN A 73 4.81 10.92 -14.06
C GLN A 73 3.76 9.94 -13.50
N SER A 74 4.06 8.63 -13.50
CA SER A 74 3.15 7.61 -12.97
C SER A 74 2.92 7.79 -11.47
N PHE A 75 3.99 8.04 -10.71
CA PHE A 75 3.88 8.34 -9.28
C PHE A 75 3.19 9.67 -9.01
N ALA A 76 3.48 10.70 -9.81
CA ALA A 76 2.82 12.00 -9.70
C ALA A 76 1.30 11.89 -9.92
N ILE A 77 0.87 11.08 -10.91
CA ILE A 77 -0.55 10.76 -11.13
C ILE A 77 -1.15 10.03 -9.91
N ALA A 78 -0.38 9.15 -9.26
CA ALA A 78 -0.79 8.52 -8.01
C ALA A 78 -0.77 9.47 -6.79
N GLY A 79 -0.31 10.72 -6.96
CA GLY A 79 -0.24 11.74 -5.92
C GLY A 79 1.09 11.81 -5.17
N TYR A 80 2.13 11.12 -5.66
CA TYR A 80 3.40 10.95 -4.97
C TYR A 80 4.59 11.49 -5.78
N ALA A 81 5.64 11.90 -5.07
CA ALA A 81 6.96 12.20 -5.58
C ALA A 81 7.99 11.30 -4.86
N TYR A 82 9.22 11.27 -5.38
CA TYR A 82 10.29 10.42 -4.88
C TYR A 82 11.48 11.26 -4.40
N ASP A 83 12.03 10.91 -3.23
CA ASP A 83 13.25 11.47 -2.67
C ASP A 83 14.38 10.45 -2.78
N GLU A 84 15.28 10.69 -3.74
CA GLU A 84 16.41 9.82 -4.04
C GLU A 84 17.42 9.74 -2.89
N LYS A 85 17.53 10.79 -2.05
CA LYS A 85 18.53 10.84 -0.97
C LYS A 85 18.21 9.86 0.16
N GLN A 86 16.92 9.67 0.43
CA GLN A 86 16.43 8.81 1.51
C GLN A 86 15.83 7.49 0.99
N ASP A 87 15.66 7.38 -0.34
CA ASP A 87 15.01 6.24 -1.01
C ASP A 87 13.58 6.03 -0.49
N ILE A 88 12.79 7.12 -0.53
CA ILE A 88 11.39 7.15 -0.08
C ILE A 88 10.47 7.85 -1.08
N PHE A 89 9.20 7.48 -1.05
CA PHE A 89 8.12 8.20 -1.69
C PHE A 89 7.39 9.09 -0.70
N TYR A 90 6.79 10.17 -1.18
CA TYR A 90 6.03 11.10 -0.37
C TYR A 90 4.91 11.77 -1.14
N SER A 91 3.85 12.16 -0.45
CA SER A 91 2.70 12.86 -1.00
C SER A 91 3.06 14.24 -1.54
N THR A 92 2.44 14.61 -2.66
CA THR A 92 2.44 15.97 -3.20
C THR A 92 1.28 16.78 -2.61
N LYS A 93 1.35 18.11 -2.69
CA LYS A 93 0.30 19.01 -2.21
C LYS A 93 -1.01 18.84 -2.97
N ASP A 94 -0.90 18.54 -4.27
CA ASP A 94 -2.02 18.38 -5.21
C ASP A 94 -2.46 16.92 -5.38
N ALA A 95 -2.04 16.04 -4.47
CA ALA A 95 -2.39 14.63 -4.48
C ALA A 95 -3.92 14.46 -4.55
N TRP A 96 -4.40 13.60 -5.46
CA TRP A 96 -5.83 13.42 -5.74
C TRP A 96 -6.64 13.01 -4.50
N GLN A 97 -5.98 12.38 -3.52
CA GLN A 97 -6.48 12.02 -2.20
C GLN A 97 -7.10 13.21 -1.46
N ARG A 98 -6.66 14.44 -1.75
CA ARG A 98 -7.20 15.68 -1.17
C ARG A 98 -8.71 15.83 -1.37
N LYS A 99 -9.26 15.29 -2.45
CA LYS A 99 -10.70 15.37 -2.78
C LYS A 99 -11.58 14.55 -1.82
N PHE A 100 -10.99 13.64 -1.05
CA PHE A 100 -11.71 12.65 -0.27
C PHE A 100 -11.77 12.99 1.23
N GLY A 101 -11.11 14.05 1.67
CA GLY A 101 -11.13 14.48 3.07
C GLY A 101 -10.72 13.36 4.03
N TYR A 102 -11.37 13.29 5.19
CA TYR A 102 -11.09 12.30 6.20
C TYR A 102 -12.29 11.93 7.07
N CYS A 103 -12.43 10.65 7.40
CA CYS A 103 -13.34 10.17 8.43
C CYS A 103 -12.85 8.83 9.00
N ARG A 104 -13.41 8.43 10.15
CA ARG A 104 -13.05 7.19 10.85
C ARG A 104 -13.17 5.92 9.97
N LEU A 105 -14.07 5.91 8.98
CA LEU A 105 -14.21 4.77 8.07
C LEU A 105 -12.93 4.45 7.29
N TYR A 106 -12.08 5.45 7.03
CA TYR A 106 -10.81 5.22 6.36
C TYR A 106 -9.83 4.49 7.26
N ASP A 107 -9.85 4.75 8.57
CA ASP A 107 -9.08 3.96 9.53
C ASP A 107 -9.61 2.51 9.58
N GLU A 108 -10.92 2.33 9.60
CA GLU A 108 -11.55 0.99 9.60
C GLU A 108 -11.26 0.20 8.32
N ALA A 109 -11.17 0.85 7.16
CA ALA A 109 -10.88 0.20 5.90
C ALA A 109 -9.39 -0.13 5.68
N ALA A 110 -8.48 0.38 6.51
CA ALA A 110 -7.03 0.24 6.32
C ALA A 110 -6.55 -1.22 6.39
N ALA A 111 -6.88 -1.94 7.47
CA ALA A 111 -6.39 -3.32 7.65
C ALA A 111 -6.86 -4.28 6.55
N PRO A 112 -8.15 -4.32 6.15
CA PRO A 112 -8.60 -5.15 5.02
C PRO A 112 -7.87 -4.88 3.70
N LEU A 113 -7.28 -3.69 3.54
CA LEU A 113 -6.51 -3.28 2.36
C LEU A 113 -5.00 -3.51 2.50
N GLY A 114 -4.57 -4.27 3.52
CA GLY A 114 -3.16 -4.61 3.74
C GLY A 114 -2.39 -3.63 4.61
N MET A 115 -3.06 -2.61 5.15
CA MET A 115 -2.42 -1.54 5.92
C MET A 115 -2.56 -1.79 7.43
N ILE A 116 -1.50 -2.29 8.05
CA ILE A 116 -1.43 -2.47 9.50
C ILE A 116 -0.69 -1.27 10.08
N VAL A 117 -1.47 -0.26 10.45
CA VAL A 117 -1.00 1.04 10.92
C VAL A 117 -1.61 1.38 12.27
N ASP A 118 -0.84 2.05 13.12
CA ASP A 118 -1.36 2.70 14.31
C ASP A 118 -1.92 4.06 13.93
N CYS A 119 -3.20 4.30 14.25
CA CYS A 119 -3.92 5.54 14.03
C CYS A 119 -4.00 6.35 15.32
N GLU A 120 -3.69 7.64 15.26
CA GLU A 120 -3.85 8.56 16.38
C GLU A 120 -4.55 9.87 15.93
N PRO A 121 -5.90 9.94 16.02
CA PRO A 121 -6.65 11.14 15.72
C PRO A 121 -6.61 12.13 16.90
N ILE A 122 -6.12 13.34 16.66
CA ILE A 122 -6.11 14.43 17.64
C ILE A 122 -7.16 15.48 17.27
N HIS A 123 -8.24 15.51 18.06
CA HIS A 123 -9.39 16.39 17.85
C HIS A 123 -9.32 17.64 18.71
N PHE A 124 -9.60 18.80 18.12
CA PHE A 124 -9.69 20.08 18.82
C PHE A 124 -10.54 21.10 18.04
N GLU A 125 -10.92 22.18 18.69
CA GLU A 125 -11.69 23.26 18.08
C GLU A 125 -10.86 24.53 18.00
N TYR A 126 -11.01 25.26 16.89
CA TYR A 126 -10.32 26.53 16.69
C TYR A 126 -11.05 27.38 15.66
N LYS A 127 -11.35 28.64 16.03
CA LYS A 127 -12.07 29.63 15.22
C LYS A 127 -13.36 29.08 14.58
N GLY A 128 -14.20 28.45 15.40
CA GLY A 128 -15.50 27.92 14.98
C GLY A 128 -15.44 26.67 14.08
N LYS A 129 -14.25 26.12 13.83
CA LYS A 129 -14.07 24.86 13.11
C LYS A 129 -13.64 23.75 14.05
N ARG A 130 -14.06 22.53 13.75
CA ARG A 130 -13.55 21.27 14.31
C ARG A 130 -12.36 20.82 13.48
N TRP A 131 -11.23 20.61 14.14
CA TRP A 131 -9.97 20.21 13.53
C TRP A 131 -9.61 18.78 13.93
N LEU A 132 -9.02 18.07 12.98
CA LEU A 132 -8.42 16.76 13.16
C LEU A 132 -6.98 16.83 12.64
N ILE A 133 -6.03 16.56 13.51
CA ILE A 133 -4.67 16.18 13.11
C ILE A 133 -4.53 14.68 13.31
N GLN A 134 -4.39 13.94 12.22
CA GLN A 134 -4.29 12.48 12.20
C GLN A 134 -2.82 12.06 12.03
N PHE A 135 -2.32 11.24 12.95
CA PHE A 135 -1.04 10.55 12.76
C PHE A 135 -1.29 9.11 12.37
N TRP A 136 -0.57 8.61 11.36
CA TRP A 136 -0.48 7.19 11.05
C TRP A 136 0.99 6.74 11.01
N LYS A 137 1.30 5.55 11.54
CA LYS A 137 2.60 4.87 11.34
C LYS A 137 2.39 3.36 11.23
N GLY A 138 3.16 2.69 10.37
CA GLY A 138 3.03 1.24 10.24
C GLY A 138 3.44 0.70 8.88
N GLN A 139 2.89 -0.46 8.55
CA GLN A 139 3.10 -1.15 7.28
C GLN A 139 1.91 -0.91 6.35
N TYR A 140 2.17 -0.34 5.18
CA TYR A 140 1.20 0.05 4.16
C TYR A 140 1.30 -0.92 2.98
N ASP A 141 0.98 -2.19 3.23
CA ASP A 141 1.25 -3.28 2.29
C ASP A 141 2.77 -3.47 2.06
N LEU A 142 3.32 -2.97 0.94
CA LEU A 142 4.74 -3.08 0.60
C LEU A 142 5.63 -2.07 1.35
N PRO A 143 5.30 -0.76 1.43
CA PRO A 143 6.11 0.18 2.20
C PRO A 143 5.84 0.16 3.72
N THR A 144 6.90 0.34 4.50
CA THR A 144 6.77 0.96 5.83
C THR A 144 6.61 2.46 5.64
N GLY A 145 5.75 3.11 6.42
CA GLY A 145 5.56 4.55 6.28
C GLY A 145 4.94 5.24 7.48
N ALA A 146 4.77 6.54 7.31
CA ALA A 146 4.15 7.40 8.29
C ALA A 146 3.49 8.63 7.65
N GLU A 147 2.47 9.17 8.32
CA GLU A 147 1.67 10.28 7.84
C GLU A 147 1.30 11.24 8.97
N VAL A 148 1.24 12.53 8.65
CA VAL A 148 0.59 13.58 9.45
C VAL A 148 -0.40 14.32 8.53
N GLY A 149 -1.69 14.06 8.74
CA GLY A 149 -2.79 14.69 8.00
C GLY A 149 -3.51 15.74 8.84
N VAL A 150 -3.87 16.87 8.24
CA VAL A 150 -4.57 17.99 8.87
C VAL A 150 -5.86 18.24 8.11
N TYR A 151 -6.96 18.17 8.83
CA TYR A 151 -8.30 18.28 8.30
C TYR A 151 -9.15 19.17 9.18
N ALA A 152 -10.14 19.83 8.59
CA ALA A 152 -11.05 20.70 9.33
C ALA A 152 -12.46 20.65 8.74
N THR A 153 -13.45 20.93 9.58
CA THR A 153 -14.85 21.08 9.17
C THR A 153 -15.58 22.03 10.10
N ASP A 154 -16.50 22.79 9.53
CA ASP A 154 -17.51 23.60 10.21
C ASP A 154 -18.92 22.97 10.07
N LYS A 155 -19.02 21.85 9.35
CA LYS A 155 -20.27 21.12 9.14
C LYS A 155 -20.64 20.29 10.37
N PRO A 156 -21.94 19.99 10.60
CA PRO A 156 -22.37 19.04 11.62
C PRO A 156 -21.91 17.61 11.32
N ASP A 157 -22.15 16.70 12.26
CA ASP A 157 -21.94 15.27 12.02
C ASP A 157 -22.92 14.72 10.98
N ILE A 158 -22.43 13.77 10.20
CA ILE A 158 -23.24 13.04 9.23
C ILE A 158 -23.76 11.79 9.90
N ASN A 159 -25.02 11.45 9.63
CA ASN A 159 -25.61 10.18 10.04
C ASN A 159 -26.16 9.45 8.82
N ILE A 160 -25.44 8.41 8.39
CA ILE A 160 -25.81 7.50 7.31
C ILE A 160 -26.16 6.16 7.96
N PRO A 161 -27.45 5.80 8.09
CA PRO A 161 -27.89 4.58 8.75
C PRO A 161 -27.16 3.34 8.25
N GLY A 162 -26.63 2.54 9.18
CA GLY A 162 -25.91 1.29 8.89
C GLY A 162 -24.54 1.45 8.22
N LEU A 163 -24.04 2.69 8.06
CA LEU A 163 -22.74 2.94 7.42
C LEU A 163 -21.82 3.80 8.29
N PHE A 164 -22.26 5.00 8.65
CA PHE A 164 -21.37 5.99 9.28
C PHE A 164 -22.17 6.99 10.09
N LYS A 165 -21.81 7.16 11.36
CA LYS A 165 -22.28 8.25 12.20
C LYS A 165 -21.06 8.95 12.79
N GLY A 166 -20.86 10.21 12.43
CA GLY A 166 -19.77 11.02 12.98
C GLY A 166 -19.31 12.13 12.06
N THR A 167 -18.16 12.70 12.39
CA THR A 167 -17.61 13.85 11.70
C THR A 167 -16.90 13.47 10.41
N PHE A 168 -17.24 14.13 9.32
CA PHE A 168 -16.42 14.15 8.11
C PHE A 168 -15.62 15.45 8.05
N TYR A 169 -14.31 15.32 7.88
CA TYR A 169 -13.40 16.45 7.77
C TYR A 169 -12.98 16.67 6.32
N ASN A 170 -12.90 17.93 5.90
CA ASN A 170 -12.32 18.28 4.61
C ASN A 170 -10.81 18.46 4.74
N SER A 171 -10.06 18.18 3.67
CA SER A 171 -8.68 18.61 3.58
C SER A 171 -8.62 20.15 3.66
N ILE A 172 -7.69 20.65 4.46
CA ILE A 172 -7.52 22.10 4.62
C ILE A 172 -7.09 22.78 3.32
N LYS A 173 -7.43 24.07 3.19
CA LYS A 173 -7.03 24.92 2.06
C LYS A 173 -5.53 25.26 2.13
N ASP A 174 -4.97 25.72 1.01
CA ASP A 174 -3.52 25.96 0.88
C ASP A 174 -3.02 27.06 1.82
N ASP A 175 -3.83 28.09 2.02
CA ASP A 175 -3.60 29.19 2.97
C ASP A 175 -3.73 28.75 4.44
N GLU A 176 -4.29 27.57 4.69
CA GLU A 176 -4.43 26.99 6.02
C GLU A 176 -3.33 25.97 6.35
N PHE A 177 -2.41 25.66 5.42
CA PHE A 177 -1.34 24.68 5.62
C PHE A 177 -0.49 25.00 6.85
N LEU A 178 -0.14 23.94 7.58
CA LEU A 178 0.74 24.00 8.74
C LEU A 178 2.13 23.55 8.34
N TRP A 179 3.16 24.18 8.91
CA TRP A 179 4.50 23.61 8.85
C TRP A 179 4.56 22.39 9.76
N MET A 180 4.89 21.24 9.19
CA MET A 180 4.98 19.97 9.88
C MET A 180 6.32 19.33 9.56
N SER A 181 6.88 18.60 10.52
CA SER A 181 7.99 17.70 10.29
C SER A 181 7.85 16.45 11.13
N PHE A 182 8.42 15.35 10.67
CA PHE A 182 8.58 14.17 11.49
C PHE A 182 9.83 13.36 11.12
N THR A 183 10.33 12.63 12.11
CA THR A 183 11.35 11.59 11.96
C THR A 183 10.69 10.25 12.26
N LEU A 184 10.70 9.31 11.30
CA LEU A 184 10.25 7.94 11.54
C LEU A 184 11.45 7.08 11.92
N LYS A 185 11.35 6.38 13.05
CA LYS A 185 12.37 5.46 13.55
C LYS A 185 11.83 4.05 13.62
N LYS A 186 12.70 3.07 13.35
CA LYS A 186 12.47 1.64 13.60
C LYS A 186 13.49 1.15 14.61
N ASN A 187 13.04 0.62 15.75
CA ASN A 187 13.91 0.12 16.82
C ASN A 187 14.98 1.15 17.22
N GLY A 188 14.59 2.42 17.31
CA GLY A 188 15.46 3.56 17.64
C GLY A 188 16.33 4.11 16.50
N LYS A 189 16.44 3.42 15.36
CA LYS A 189 17.20 3.88 14.18
C LYS A 189 16.31 4.68 13.25
N VAL A 190 16.81 5.82 12.75
CA VAL A 190 16.08 6.65 11.78
C VAL A 190 15.93 5.89 10.46
N LEU A 191 14.69 5.79 9.96
CA LEU A 191 14.42 5.33 8.60
C LEU A 191 14.47 6.50 7.61
N PHE A 192 13.78 7.60 7.92
CA PHE A 192 13.75 8.82 7.12
C PHE A 192 13.11 9.98 7.89
N GLU A 193 13.24 11.17 7.31
CA GLU A 193 12.70 12.43 7.82
C GLU A 193 11.91 13.17 6.74
N ARG A 194 10.85 13.87 7.16
CA ARG A 194 10.06 14.77 6.31
C ARG A 194 9.86 16.10 7.01
N GLY A 195 9.82 17.17 6.23
CA GLY A 195 9.44 18.51 6.70
C GLY A 195 8.94 19.38 5.55
N ASP A 196 7.72 19.93 5.66
CA ASP A 196 7.15 20.87 4.69
C ASP A 196 5.92 21.58 5.29
N ARG A 197 5.49 22.68 4.68
CA ARG A 197 4.14 23.24 4.83
C ARG A 197 3.18 22.39 4.02
N HIS A 198 2.28 21.66 4.68
CA HIS A 198 1.43 20.68 3.99
C HIS A 198 0.07 20.50 4.68
N TRP A 199 -0.89 19.90 3.99
CA TRP A 199 -2.11 19.36 4.60
C TRP A 199 -1.95 17.88 4.98
N TRP A 200 -1.22 17.11 4.18
CA TRP A 200 -0.93 15.70 4.39
C TRP A 200 0.54 15.33 4.13
N LEU A 201 1.39 15.42 5.16
CA LEU A 201 2.82 15.13 5.05
C LEU A 201 3.06 13.63 5.27
N THR A 202 3.69 12.94 4.31
CA THR A 202 3.84 11.47 4.36
C THR A 202 5.22 10.98 3.98
N GLY A 203 5.60 9.76 4.34
CA GLY A 203 6.78 9.13 3.77
C GLY A 203 6.64 7.62 3.75
N PHE A 204 7.13 6.99 2.68
CA PHE A 204 6.97 5.57 2.42
C PHE A 204 8.28 4.98 1.90
N LYS A 205 8.85 4.02 2.64
CA LYS A 205 10.06 3.29 2.25
C LYS A 205 9.68 1.90 1.76
N LEU A 206 9.94 1.62 0.48
CA LEU A 206 9.67 0.32 -0.13
C LEU A 206 10.60 -0.77 0.41
N GLY A 207 10.07 -1.99 0.58
CA GLY A 207 10.87 -3.18 0.91
C GLY A 207 11.31 -3.27 2.37
N GLU A 208 11.06 -2.24 3.18
CA GLU A 208 11.27 -2.28 4.62
C GLU A 208 10.01 -2.85 5.29
N PHE A 209 10.12 -4.05 5.84
CA PHE A 209 9.04 -4.65 6.63
C PHE A 209 9.13 -4.19 8.08
N SER A 210 8.07 -3.62 8.63
CA SER A 210 8.01 -3.22 10.04
C SER A 210 6.74 -3.69 10.73
N GLN A 211 6.88 -4.03 12.00
CA GLN A 211 5.75 -4.13 12.90
C GLN A 211 5.42 -2.75 13.50
N PRO A 212 4.15 -2.38 13.73
CA PRO A 212 3.81 -1.06 14.25
C PRO A 212 4.51 -0.69 15.57
N TRP A 213 4.71 -1.68 16.45
CA TRP A 213 5.38 -1.50 17.74
C TRP A 213 6.91 -1.34 17.65
N GLU A 214 7.51 -1.60 16.48
CA GLU A 214 8.92 -1.28 16.24
C GLU A 214 9.10 0.19 15.85
N LEU A 215 8.02 0.86 15.46
CA LEU A 215 8.05 2.19 14.90
C LEU A 215 7.71 3.26 15.94
N THR A 216 8.50 4.33 15.93
CA THR A 216 8.22 5.56 16.70
C THR A 216 8.31 6.75 15.76
N MET A 217 7.39 7.70 15.89
CA MET A 217 7.45 9.00 15.21
C MET A 217 7.78 10.11 16.21
N GLU A 218 8.72 10.97 15.83
CA GLU A 218 8.91 12.26 16.50
C GLU A 218 8.36 13.35 15.61
N ILE A 219 7.26 13.98 16.03
CA ILE A 219 6.47 14.89 15.18
C ILE A 219 6.62 16.30 15.74
N THR A 220 6.82 17.29 14.87
CA THR A 220 6.75 18.71 15.22
C THR A 220 5.77 19.42 14.29
N ILE A 221 4.86 20.20 14.86
CA ILE A 221 3.84 20.95 14.12
C ILE A 221 3.90 22.39 14.59
N THR A 222 3.95 23.35 13.65
CA THR A 222 3.83 24.78 13.94
C THR A 222 2.41 25.22 13.64
N LEU A 223 1.67 25.58 14.70
CA LEU A 223 0.28 26.00 14.64
C LEU A 223 0.18 27.48 14.26
N LYS A 224 -1.02 27.88 13.79
CA LYS A 224 -1.26 29.24 13.26
C LYS A 224 -0.99 30.35 14.28
N ASP A 225 -1.43 30.14 15.51
CA ASP A 225 -1.25 31.07 16.62
C ASP A 225 -1.23 30.33 17.97
N ALA A 226 -1.06 31.10 19.05
CA ALA A 226 -1.02 30.57 20.41
C ALA A 226 -2.34 29.91 20.83
N VAL A 227 -3.48 30.35 20.28
CA VAL A 227 -4.81 29.81 20.61
C VAL A 227 -4.96 28.43 19.98
N MET A 228 -4.64 28.27 18.70
CA MET A 228 -4.63 26.96 18.04
C MET A 228 -3.63 26.00 18.68
N CYS A 229 -2.45 26.52 19.05
CA CYS A 229 -1.43 25.74 19.76
C CYS A 229 -1.95 25.17 21.08
N SER A 230 -2.59 26.00 21.91
CA SER A 230 -3.17 25.54 23.18
C SER A 230 -4.30 24.53 22.93
N ALA A 231 -5.21 24.80 21.97
CA ALA A 231 -6.30 23.88 21.64
C ALA A 231 -5.80 22.51 21.17
N PHE A 232 -4.73 22.47 20.37
CA PHE A 232 -4.09 21.23 19.93
C PHE A 232 -3.42 20.47 21.10
N ILE A 233 -2.74 21.17 22.00
CA ILE A 233 -2.17 20.56 23.22
C ILE A 233 -3.28 19.95 24.08
N ASP A 234 -4.41 20.64 24.23
CA ASP A 234 -5.55 20.10 24.97
C ASP A 234 -6.16 18.88 24.26
N GLY A 235 -6.16 18.87 22.92
CA GLY A 235 -6.48 17.69 22.11
C GLY A 235 -5.58 16.50 22.40
N LEU A 236 -4.26 16.71 22.44
CA LEU A 236 -3.28 15.69 22.80
C LEU A 236 -3.52 15.15 24.22
N LYS A 237 -3.77 16.03 25.19
CA LYS A 237 -4.09 15.63 26.58
C LYS A 237 -5.38 14.82 26.67
N ARG A 238 -6.43 15.23 25.95
CA ARG A 238 -7.69 14.45 25.86
C ARG A 238 -7.48 13.08 25.24
N ALA A 239 -6.57 12.95 24.27
CA ALA A 239 -6.20 11.67 23.69
C ALA A 239 -5.38 10.79 24.66
N GLY A 240 -4.81 11.35 25.73
CA GLY A 240 -4.07 10.61 26.77
C GLY A 240 -2.56 10.88 26.82
N TYR A 241 -2.06 11.86 26.08
CA TYR A 241 -0.65 12.24 26.11
C TYR A 241 -0.29 13.04 27.36
N THR A 242 0.88 12.77 27.92
CA THR A 242 1.38 13.46 29.12
C THR A 242 2.27 14.67 28.79
N ASN A 243 2.48 15.56 29.76
CA ASN A 243 3.41 16.69 29.61
C ASN A 243 4.87 16.26 29.36
N LYS A 244 5.24 14.99 29.58
CA LYS A 244 6.59 14.47 29.25
C LYS A 244 6.74 14.16 27.76
N GLU A 245 5.64 13.82 27.10
CA GLU A 245 5.60 13.47 25.67
C GLU A 245 5.31 14.68 24.79
N ILE A 246 4.85 15.79 25.38
CA ILE A 246 4.50 17.03 24.70
C ILE A 246 5.52 18.11 25.07
N LYS A 247 6.13 18.75 24.08
CA LYS A 247 6.97 19.94 24.29
C LYS A 247 6.48 21.09 23.43
N ARG A 248 6.33 22.27 24.03
CA ARG A 248 5.90 23.50 23.35
C ARG A 248 7.09 24.44 23.15
N TYR A 249 7.20 25.01 21.96
CA TYR A 249 8.18 26.02 21.56
C TYR A 249 7.46 27.13 20.80
N GLY A 250 7.06 28.20 21.48
CA GLY A 250 6.20 29.23 20.89
C GLY A 250 4.85 28.65 20.45
N ASN A 251 4.58 28.68 19.14
CA ASN A 251 3.39 28.05 18.52
C ASN A 251 3.69 26.66 17.94
N SER A 252 4.89 26.12 18.15
CA SER A 252 5.25 24.79 17.71
C SER A 252 5.09 23.78 18.84
N VAL A 253 4.59 22.60 18.51
CA VAL A 253 4.41 21.47 19.44
C VAL A 253 5.15 20.28 18.90
N ARG A 254 6.06 19.72 19.72
CA ARG A 254 6.68 18.43 19.49
C ARG A 254 5.95 17.36 20.29
N VAL A 255 5.63 16.25 19.64
CA VAL A 255 5.00 15.07 20.24
C VAL A 255 5.75 13.81 19.82
N ILE A 256 5.89 12.86 20.75
CA ILE A 256 6.43 11.53 20.47
C ILE A 256 5.26 10.56 20.34
N PHE A 257 5.04 10.03 19.13
CA PHE A 257 4.03 9.01 18.88
C PHE A 257 4.71 7.64 18.79
N ASP A 258 4.72 6.94 19.93
CA ASP A 258 5.28 5.58 20.08
C ASP A 258 4.15 4.54 20.18
N LYS A 259 3.38 4.59 21.27
CA LYS A 259 2.20 3.74 21.47
C LYS A 259 0.93 4.56 21.30
N PRO A 260 -0.07 4.06 20.55
CA PRO A 260 -1.33 4.76 20.42
C PRO A 260 -2.03 4.94 21.76
N ARG A 261 -2.61 6.13 21.96
CA ARG A 261 -3.38 6.49 23.15
C ARG A 261 -4.89 6.39 22.90
N THR A 262 -5.30 6.41 21.64
CA THR A 262 -6.68 6.22 21.21
C THR A 262 -6.98 4.80 20.71
N PRO A 263 -8.28 4.40 20.72
CA PRO A 263 -8.70 3.11 20.18
C PRO A 263 -8.37 2.94 18.70
N GLN A 264 -7.66 1.85 18.40
CA GLN A 264 -7.33 1.44 17.04
C GLN A 264 -8.58 0.96 16.28
N PRO A 265 -8.52 0.88 14.94
CA PRO A 265 -9.62 0.37 14.13
C PRO A 265 -10.10 -1.00 14.58
N PHE A 266 -11.40 -1.26 14.56
CA PHE A 266 -11.98 -2.55 14.93
C PHE A 266 -11.56 -3.66 13.98
N THR A 267 -11.20 -3.31 12.74
CA THR A 267 -10.62 -4.24 11.77
C THR A 267 -9.21 -4.68 12.11
N ARG A 268 -8.54 -4.03 13.08
CA ARG A 268 -7.27 -4.46 13.64
C ARG A 268 -7.47 -5.38 14.83
N THR A 269 -7.35 -6.68 14.56
CA THR A 269 -7.31 -7.75 15.55
C THR A 269 -5.97 -8.47 15.49
N LYS A 270 -5.58 -9.19 16.54
CA LYS A 270 -4.34 -9.99 16.52
C LYS A 270 -4.27 -10.93 15.31
N VAL A 271 -5.39 -11.61 15.00
CA VAL A 271 -5.46 -12.59 13.91
C VAL A 271 -5.34 -11.91 12.54
N THR A 272 -6.09 -10.84 12.31
CA THR A 272 -6.03 -10.11 11.04
C THR A 272 -4.66 -9.48 10.83
N ASP A 273 -4.10 -8.85 11.87
CA ASP A 273 -2.78 -8.23 11.84
C ASP A 273 -1.70 -9.26 11.52
N GLU A 274 -1.72 -10.44 12.15
CA GLU A 274 -0.76 -11.51 11.87
C GLU A 274 -0.83 -12.02 10.43
N ILE A 275 -2.04 -12.27 9.91
CA ILE A 275 -2.22 -12.76 8.53
C ILE A 275 -1.72 -11.71 7.53
N ILE A 276 -2.14 -10.46 7.72
CA ILE A 276 -1.78 -9.37 6.81
C ILE A 276 -0.27 -9.09 6.90
N GLN A 277 0.32 -9.07 8.09
CA GLN A 277 1.75 -8.84 8.23
C GLN A 277 2.60 -9.98 7.67
N LYS A 278 2.14 -11.24 7.72
CA LYS A 278 2.81 -12.33 6.99
C LYS A 278 2.83 -12.05 5.49
N LYS A 279 1.71 -11.63 4.91
CA LYS A 279 1.62 -11.23 3.50
C LYS A 279 2.56 -10.05 3.19
N ASN A 280 2.50 -8.99 4.00
CA ASN A 280 3.34 -7.80 3.82
C ASN A 280 4.83 -8.14 3.90
N LYS A 281 5.22 -9.02 4.82
CA LYS A 281 6.60 -9.52 4.92
C LYS A 281 7.02 -10.26 3.65
N LEU A 282 6.18 -11.15 3.12
CA LEU A 282 6.47 -11.87 1.87
C LEU A 282 6.66 -10.89 0.70
N LEU A 283 5.86 -9.82 0.62
CA LEU A 283 6.02 -8.78 -0.40
C LEU A 283 7.34 -8.02 -0.25
N CYS A 284 7.73 -7.68 0.98
CA CYS A 284 9.02 -7.05 1.25
C CYS A 284 10.20 -7.97 0.91
N ASP A 285 10.13 -9.25 1.31
CA ASP A 285 11.16 -10.25 1.02
C ASP A 285 11.31 -10.42 -0.51
N LEU A 286 10.19 -10.52 -1.25
CA LEU A 286 10.19 -10.59 -2.71
C LEU A 286 10.78 -9.33 -3.36
N TYR A 287 10.40 -8.15 -2.88
CA TYR A 287 10.96 -6.89 -3.35
C TYR A 287 12.47 -6.85 -3.18
N ASN A 288 12.98 -7.21 -1.99
CA ASN A 288 14.40 -7.19 -1.68
C ASN A 288 15.18 -8.22 -2.51
N GLU A 289 14.61 -9.40 -2.75
CA GLU A 289 15.24 -10.42 -3.60
C GLU A 289 15.31 -9.97 -5.07
N VAL A 290 14.22 -9.46 -5.62
CA VAL A 290 14.16 -9.02 -7.03
C VAL A 290 15.04 -7.80 -7.29
N THR A 291 15.13 -6.90 -6.31
CA THR A 291 15.90 -5.65 -6.40
C THR A 291 17.35 -5.79 -5.91
N LYS A 292 17.77 -6.99 -5.53
CA LYS A 292 19.14 -7.25 -5.06
C LYS A 292 20.17 -6.78 -6.09
N GLY A 293 21.08 -5.91 -5.64
CA GLY A 293 22.12 -5.31 -6.49
C GLY A 293 21.68 -4.10 -7.32
N CYS A 294 20.39 -3.70 -7.27
CA CYS A 294 19.93 -2.45 -7.86
C CYS A 294 20.23 -1.27 -6.93
N VAL A 295 20.76 -0.17 -7.48
CA VAL A 295 21.11 1.02 -6.69
C VAL A 295 20.02 2.07 -6.81
N THR A 296 19.56 2.31 -8.05
CA THR A 296 18.61 3.38 -8.36
C THR A 296 17.16 2.88 -8.38
N LEU A 297 16.19 3.76 -8.16
CA LEU A 297 14.77 3.39 -8.25
C LEU A 297 14.43 2.84 -9.65
N GLU A 298 15.00 3.41 -10.70
CA GLU A 298 14.77 3.01 -12.08
C GLU A 298 15.24 1.57 -12.33
N GLU A 299 16.38 1.18 -11.76
CA GLU A 299 16.88 -0.20 -11.80
C GLU A 299 15.97 -1.13 -11.00
N LYS A 300 15.58 -0.74 -9.77
CA LYS A 300 14.66 -1.51 -8.93
C LYS A 300 13.35 -1.77 -9.67
N ILE A 301 12.73 -0.73 -10.24
CA ILE A 301 11.46 -0.85 -10.96
C ILE A 301 11.61 -1.64 -12.26
N ALA A 302 12.70 -1.48 -13.01
CA ALA A 302 12.95 -2.29 -14.20
C ALA A 302 13.04 -3.79 -13.84
N ALA A 303 13.81 -4.14 -12.81
CA ALA A 303 13.94 -5.51 -12.32
C ALA A 303 12.59 -6.08 -11.86
N ILE A 304 11.78 -5.29 -11.16
CA ILE A 304 10.45 -5.71 -10.70
C ILE A 304 9.51 -5.93 -11.88
N ARG A 305 9.47 -5.03 -12.87
CA ARG A 305 8.62 -5.21 -14.06
C ARG A 305 8.93 -6.50 -14.83
N GLU A 306 10.20 -6.88 -14.87
CA GLU A 306 10.66 -8.07 -15.58
C GLU A 306 10.43 -9.35 -14.76
N LYS A 307 10.81 -9.34 -13.48
CA LYS A 307 10.88 -10.56 -12.65
C LYS A 307 9.66 -10.78 -11.76
N ALA A 308 8.89 -9.73 -11.45
CA ALA A 308 7.73 -9.76 -10.55
C ALA A 308 6.66 -8.71 -10.96
N PRO A 309 6.02 -8.85 -12.14
CA PRO A 309 5.09 -7.84 -12.66
C PRO A 309 3.87 -7.58 -11.77
N GLU A 310 3.45 -8.56 -10.96
CA GLU A 310 2.37 -8.37 -9.98
C GLU A 310 2.79 -7.38 -8.88
N LEU A 311 4.01 -7.50 -8.36
CA LEU A 311 4.57 -6.57 -7.37
C LEU A 311 4.68 -5.14 -7.92
N TYR A 312 4.93 -4.99 -9.22
CA TYR A 312 4.92 -3.67 -9.87
C TYR A 312 3.53 -3.00 -9.79
N GLN A 313 2.43 -3.76 -9.90
CA GLN A 313 1.08 -3.19 -9.74
C GLN A 313 0.83 -2.72 -8.31
N HIS A 314 1.30 -3.47 -7.31
CA HIS A 314 1.24 -3.03 -5.91
C HIS A 314 1.98 -1.71 -5.67
N ILE A 315 3.14 -1.53 -6.31
CA ILE A 315 3.92 -0.28 -6.21
C ILE A 315 3.18 0.91 -6.82
N LEU A 316 2.38 0.73 -7.87
CA LEU A 316 1.57 1.81 -8.45
C LEU A 316 0.42 2.25 -7.54
N GLY A 317 -0.05 1.37 -6.65
CA GLY A 317 -1.08 1.65 -5.65
C GLY A 317 -0.52 2.15 -4.30
N LEU A 318 0.71 2.68 -4.28
CA LEU A 318 1.46 3.02 -3.08
C LEU A 318 0.67 3.80 -2.02
N GLY A 319 0.85 3.44 -0.75
CA GLY A 319 0.38 4.23 0.39
C GLY A 319 -1.13 4.09 0.60
N ARG A 320 -1.93 4.87 -0.14
CA ARG A 320 -3.40 4.88 0.00
C ARG A 320 -4.08 4.45 -1.30
N PRO A 321 -4.55 3.19 -1.40
CA PRO A 321 -5.23 2.69 -2.59
C PRO A 321 -6.60 3.38 -2.77
N LYS A 322 -7.13 3.41 -4.00
CA LYS A 322 -8.43 4.06 -4.32
C LYS A 322 -9.60 3.42 -3.56
N GLU A 323 -9.48 2.13 -3.30
CA GLU A 323 -10.44 1.29 -2.59
C GLU A 323 -10.66 1.77 -1.15
N LEU A 324 -9.65 2.40 -0.54
CA LEU A 324 -9.74 3.03 0.79
C LEU A 324 -10.86 4.08 0.83
N TYR A 325 -11.08 4.75 -0.30
CA TYR A 325 -12.07 5.82 -0.46
C TYR A 325 -13.39 5.34 -1.07
N SER A 326 -13.61 4.03 -1.20
CA SER A 326 -14.83 3.46 -1.78
C SER A 326 -16.12 3.94 -1.08
N SER A 327 -16.06 4.16 0.23
CA SER A 327 -17.17 4.70 1.03
C SER A 327 -17.50 6.16 0.73
N TYR A 328 -16.53 6.94 0.20
CA TYR A 328 -16.70 8.37 -0.06
C TYR A 328 -17.85 8.66 -1.00
N LYS A 329 -18.08 7.86 -2.04
CA LYS A 329 -19.20 8.08 -2.98
C LYS A 329 -20.56 8.10 -2.27
N ARG A 330 -20.72 7.32 -1.20
CA ARG A 330 -21.94 7.31 -0.38
C ARG A 330 -21.98 8.49 0.57
N ILE A 331 -20.84 8.86 1.16
CA ILE A 331 -20.72 10.01 2.07
C ILE A 331 -20.98 11.34 1.33
N GLN A 332 -20.39 11.51 0.14
CA GLN A 332 -20.43 12.75 -0.63
C GLN A 332 -21.86 13.26 -0.89
N ARG A 333 -22.82 12.36 -1.09
CA ARG A 333 -24.23 12.72 -1.30
C ARG A 333 -24.85 13.47 -0.11
N HIS A 334 -24.33 13.23 1.10
CA HIS A 334 -24.79 13.83 2.34
C HIS A 334 -23.90 15.00 2.80
N LEU A 335 -22.89 15.39 2.00
CA LEU A 335 -22.03 16.54 2.28
C LEU A 335 -22.55 17.83 1.62
N THR A 336 -23.43 17.71 0.64
CA THR A 336 -23.96 18.81 -0.18
C THR A 336 -25.39 19.22 0.21
N GLU A 337 -26.00 18.50 1.14
CA GLU A 337 -27.20 18.90 1.88
C GLU A 337 -26.79 19.78 3.06
#